data_AF-A0A353BB39-F1
#
_entry.id   AF-A0A353BB39-F1
#
_cell.length_a   1.000
_cell.length_b   1.000
_cell.length_c   1.000
_cell.angle_alpha   90.00
_cell.angle_beta   90.00
_cell.angle_gamma   90.00
#
_symmetry.space_group_name_H-M   'P 1'
#
loop_
_entity.id
_entity.type
_entity.pdbx_description
1 polymer ?
#
loop_
_entity_poly.entity_id
_entity_poly.type
_entity_poly.pdbx_seq_one_letter_code
_entity_poly.pdbx_strand_id
1 'polypeptide(L)'
;MAPREIGLLSFNLASVMLLGEFSPTNVPEVVASLCYTESIPMSNAPEGDVITADADHQPNVPQLGKPPVWLAPLLVIVSVGLGFAAVYIVGAFQRFYYPPMHDQLGDPPWYIEAVRKSMLANDAIAFSLAGGLVVGVIGLLSGLARSPGKAAIGLLAGVCLGAGAGGVGGPIGYYIQDMLQQKDMDTALKTSAIWATPFLLIGLAGGAVTAMALLRGAVVPAISWGLGLGAAMMLAYILVATMLFPMSRPEYVYPGEESEFGIRLTAFVCWSLAAGLVPAVMALRTKS
;
A
#
# COMPACT_ATOMS: atom_id res chain seq x y z
N MET A 1 -9.47 22.21 19.45
CA MET A 1 -8.48 21.70 18.48
C MET A 1 -9.18 21.37 17.19
N ALA A 2 -8.81 22.05 16.11
CA ALA A 2 -9.38 21.79 14.80
C ALA A 2 -8.90 20.43 14.27
N PRO A 3 -9.66 19.69 13.45
CA PRO A 3 -9.26 18.38 12.91
C PRO A 3 -7.95 18.42 12.08
N ARG A 4 -7.51 19.60 11.64
CA ARG A 4 -6.17 19.83 11.05
C ARG A 4 -5.02 19.70 12.06
N GLU A 5 -5.24 20.07 13.33
CA GLU A 5 -4.20 20.08 14.37
C GLU A 5 -3.92 18.68 14.90
N ILE A 6 -4.93 17.81 14.94
CA ILE A 6 -4.80 16.40 15.36
C ILE A 6 -4.00 15.60 14.30
N GLY A 7 -4.21 15.88 13.02
CA GLY A 7 -3.48 15.23 11.92
C GLY A 7 -1.99 15.57 11.91
N LEU A 8 -1.64 16.83 12.20
CA LEU A 8 -0.24 17.28 12.29
C LEU A 8 0.47 16.73 13.54
N LEU A 9 -0.25 16.64 14.66
CA LEU A 9 0.30 16.03 15.89
C LEU A 9 0.58 14.54 15.71
N SER A 10 -0.31 13.82 15.02
CA SER A 10 -0.18 12.38 14.74
C SER A 10 0.99 12.07 13.80
N PHE A 11 1.19 12.93 12.79
CA PHE A 11 2.27 12.80 11.82
C PHE A 11 3.64 13.09 12.45
N ASN A 12 3.75 14.12 13.28
CA ASN A 12 5.01 14.43 13.98
C ASN A 12 5.37 13.38 15.02
N LEU A 13 4.40 12.78 15.74
CA LEU A 13 4.70 11.71 16.69
C LEU A 13 5.26 10.46 15.98
N ALA A 14 4.69 10.11 14.82
CA ALA A 14 5.15 8.98 14.00
C ALA A 14 6.53 9.24 13.37
N SER A 15 6.81 10.46 12.90
CA SER A 15 8.12 10.84 12.35
C SER A 15 9.22 10.88 13.43
N VAL A 16 8.88 11.31 14.65
CA VAL A 16 9.82 11.34 15.79
C VAL A 16 10.11 9.92 16.31
N MET A 17 9.15 8.99 16.26
CA MET A 17 9.39 7.58 16.60
C MET A 17 10.23 6.83 15.54
N LEU A 18 10.23 7.27 14.28
CA LEU A 18 10.95 6.63 13.18
C LEU A 18 12.43 7.04 13.04
N LEU A 19 12.86 8.13 13.68
CA LEU A 19 14.21 8.70 13.51
C LEU A 19 15.22 8.37 14.62
N GLY A 20 14.90 7.48 15.56
CA GLY A 20 15.90 6.74 16.34
C GLY A 20 16.83 7.51 17.30
N GLU A 21 16.77 8.84 17.39
CA GLU A 21 17.59 9.62 18.33
C GLU A 21 16.73 10.22 19.44
N PHE A 22 16.61 9.51 20.57
CA PHE A 22 15.95 10.03 21.77
C PHE A 22 16.98 10.25 22.87
N SER A 23 17.33 11.52 23.12
CA SER A 23 17.83 11.97 24.43
C SER A 23 16.70 12.72 25.14
N PRO A 24 16.25 12.31 26.34
CA PRO A 24 15.12 12.91 27.05
C PRO A 24 15.36 14.35 27.52
N THR A 25 16.55 14.92 27.30
CA THR A 25 16.89 16.30 27.66
C THR A 25 16.45 17.36 26.66
N ASN A 26 16.13 16.99 25.40
CA ASN A 26 15.93 17.96 24.31
C ASN A 26 14.44 18.21 23.96
N VAL A 27 13.51 17.58 24.67
CA VAL A 27 12.06 17.69 24.43
C VAL A 27 11.53 19.14 24.58
N PRO A 28 12.00 19.97 25.54
CA PRO A 28 11.51 21.35 25.65
C PRO A 28 11.94 22.26 24.49
N GLU A 29 13.14 22.07 23.94
CA GLU A 29 13.68 22.91 22.86
C GLU A 29 13.02 22.66 21.51
N VAL A 30 12.71 21.40 21.20
CA VAL A 30 12.01 21.03 19.95
C VAL A 30 10.57 21.57 19.95
N VAL A 31 9.88 21.51 21.10
CA VAL A 31 8.53 22.08 21.26
C VAL A 31 8.56 23.61 21.22
N ALA A 32 9.60 24.25 21.78
CA ALA A 32 9.75 25.70 21.73
C ALA A 32 10.03 26.24 20.30
N SER A 33 10.81 25.52 19.49
CA SER A 33 11.08 25.94 18.09
C SER A 33 9.87 25.82 17.17
N LEU A 34 8.95 24.89 17.46
CA LEU A 34 7.70 24.70 16.69
C LEU A 34 6.62 25.73 17.03
N CYS A 35 6.74 26.44 18.16
CA CYS A 35 5.81 27.50 18.56
C CYS A 35 6.27 28.91 18.16
N TYR A 36 7.50 29.08 17.65
CA TYR A 36 8.02 30.34 17.13
C TYR A 36 7.96 30.39 15.59
N THR A 37 6.75 30.44 15.05
CA THR A 37 6.55 30.97 13.69
C THR A 37 6.55 32.49 13.84
N GLU A 38 7.66 33.12 13.43
CA GLU A 38 7.82 34.57 13.41
C GLU A 38 6.59 35.24 12.76
N SER A 39 5.97 36.13 13.52
CA SER A 39 5.08 37.14 12.98
C SER A 39 5.93 38.10 12.17
N ILE A 40 6.01 37.85 10.86
CA ILE A 40 6.57 38.82 9.91
C ILE A 40 5.69 40.08 10.00
N PRO A 41 6.21 41.24 10.45
CA PRO A 41 5.44 42.47 10.38
C PRO A 41 5.22 42.80 8.90
N MET A 42 3.96 42.85 8.48
CA MET A 42 3.60 43.34 7.16
C MET A 42 4.03 44.81 7.04
N SER A 43 5.15 45.03 6.38
CA SER A 43 5.54 46.31 5.82
C SER A 43 4.46 46.73 4.82
N ASN A 44 3.86 47.89 5.05
CA ASN A 44 2.88 48.56 4.19
C ASN A 44 3.33 48.55 2.72
N ALA A 45 2.78 47.65 1.93
CA ALA A 45 2.82 47.71 0.47
C ALA A 45 1.62 48.55 0.00
N PRO A 46 1.82 49.41 -1.01
CA PRO A 46 0.79 50.36 -1.45
C PRO A 46 -0.45 49.64 -1.99
N GLU A 47 -1.62 50.22 -1.74
CA GLU A 47 -2.92 49.86 -2.31
C GLU A 47 -2.85 49.90 -3.85
N GLY A 48 -2.39 48.80 -4.44
CA GLY A 48 -2.66 48.46 -5.83
C GLY A 48 -3.84 47.50 -5.83
N ASP A 49 -4.90 47.86 -6.54
CA ASP A 49 -6.11 47.05 -6.74
C ASP A 49 -5.75 45.57 -6.92
N VAL A 50 -5.97 44.80 -5.85
CA VAL A 50 -5.91 43.34 -5.92
C VAL A 50 -7.16 42.94 -6.70
N ILE A 51 -6.97 42.74 -8.00
CA ILE A 51 -7.86 41.92 -8.80
C ILE A 51 -7.87 40.55 -8.12
N THR A 52 -8.86 40.31 -7.27
CA THR A 52 -9.23 38.98 -6.80
C THR A 52 -9.68 38.23 -8.04
N ALA A 53 -8.73 37.61 -8.73
CA ALA A 53 -9.02 36.63 -9.76
C ALA A 53 -9.76 35.49 -9.06
N ASP A 54 -11.09 35.49 -9.21
CA ASP A 54 -11.95 34.33 -8.99
C ASP A 54 -11.33 33.13 -9.72
N ALA A 55 -10.53 32.35 -8.99
CA ALA A 55 -9.90 31.14 -9.50
C ALA A 55 -10.91 29.99 -9.69
N ASP A 56 -12.20 30.24 -9.49
CA ASP A 56 -13.23 29.21 -9.45
C ASP A 56 -13.95 28.98 -10.78
N HIS A 57 -13.74 29.77 -11.83
CA HIS A 57 -14.37 29.55 -13.13
C HIS A 57 -13.35 29.61 -14.28
N GLN A 58 -12.57 28.53 -14.48
CA GLN A 58 -11.99 28.26 -15.80
C GLN A 58 -13.11 27.80 -16.75
N PRO A 59 -13.56 28.60 -17.74
CA PRO A 59 -14.83 28.36 -18.44
C PRO A 59 -14.83 27.15 -19.38
N ASN A 60 -13.71 26.44 -19.53
CA ASN A 60 -13.53 25.39 -20.54
C ASN A 60 -12.94 24.08 -20.01
N VAL A 61 -12.85 23.90 -18.68
CA VAL A 61 -12.47 22.60 -18.11
C VAL A 61 -13.76 21.88 -17.72
N PRO A 62 -14.06 20.69 -18.29
CA PRO A 62 -15.20 19.89 -17.85
C PRO A 62 -15.11 19.71 -16.34
N GLN A 63 -16.08 20.27 -15.60
CA GLN A 63 -16.15 20.07 -14.16
C GLN A 63 -16.23 18.57 -13.93
N LEU A 64 -15.15 18.01 -13.36
CA LEU A 64 -15.07 16.58 -13.07
C LEU A 64 -16.17 16.27 -12.05
N GLY A 65 -17.27 15.66 -12.50
CA GLY A 65 -18.43 15.35 -11.67
C GLY A 65 -18.03 14.61 -10.40
N LYS A 66 -18.57 15.02 -9.25
CA LYS A 66 -18.25 14.41 -7.94
C LYS A 66 -18.42 12.88 -8.01
N PRO A 67 -17.46 12.09 -7.49
CA PRO A 67 -17.59 10.64 -7.53
C PRO A 67 -18.84 10.20 -6.73
N PRO A 68 -19.56 9.18 -7.19
CA PRO A 68 -20.80 8.77 -6.55
C PRO A 68 -20.55 8.09 -5.20
N VAL A 69 -21.47 8.27 -4.25
CA VAL A 69 -21.33 7.77 -2.86
C VAL A 69 -21.23 6.25 -2.79
N TRP A 70 -21.95 5.56 -3.68
CA TRP A 70 -21.95 4.09 -3.77
C TRP A 70 -20.58 3.52 -4.20
N LEU A 71 -19.67 4.35 -4.72
CA LEU A 71 -18.33 3.91 -5.12
C LEU A 71 -17.52 3.43 -3.92
N ALA A 72 -17.63 4.07 -2.76
CA ALA A 72 -16.87 3.69 -1.57
C ALA A 72 -17.19 2.26 -1.07
N PRO A 73 -18.46 1.88 -0.82
CA PRO A 73 -18.76 0.50 -0.46
C PRO A 73 -18.47 -0.49 -1.59
N LEU A 74 -18.64 -0.10 -2.87
CA LEU A 74 -18.28 -0.95 -3.99
C LEU A 74 -16.78 -1.25 -4.03
N LEU A 75 -15.93 -0.24 -3.84
CA LEU A 75 -14.46 -0.41 -3.81
C LEU A 75 -14.04 -1.37 -2.70
N VAL A 76 -14.66 -1.28 -1.52
CA VAL A 76 -14.38 -2.22 -0.41
C VAL A 76 -14.76 -3.65 -0.79
N ILE A 77 -15.98 -3.86 -1.29
CA ILE A 77 -16.46 -5.20 -1.69
C ILE A 77 -15.58 -5.80 -2.79
N VAL A 78 -15.26 -5.01 -3.82
CA VAL A 78 -14.40 -5.43 -4.93
C VAL A 78 -13.00 -5.72 -4.42
N SER A 79 -12.45 -4.91 -3.51
CA SER A 79 -11.11 -5.16 -2.93
C SER A 79 -11.05 -6.48 -2.19
N VAL A 80 -12.08 -6.83 -1.42
CA VAL A 80 -12.14 -8.15 -0.75
C VAL A 80 -12.14 -9.26 -1.80
N GLY A 81 -13.01 -9.17 -2.82
CA GLY A 81 -13.07 -10.16 -3.91
C GLY A 81 -11.74 -10.30 -4.68
N LEU A 82 -11.05 -9.18 -4.92
CA LEU A 82 -9.72 -9.16 -5.54
C LEU A 82 -8.66 -9.84 -4.67
N GLY A 83 -8.78 -9.77 -3.34
CA GLY A 83 -7.96 -10.53 -2.41
C GLY A 83 -8.08 -12.04 -2.64
N PHE A 84 -9.31 -12.56 -2.75
CA PHE A 84 -9.55 -13.98 -3.08
C PHE A 84 -8.96 -14.35 -4.45
N ALA A 85 -9.17 -13.51 -5.46
CA ALA A 85 -8.62 -13.74 -6.80
C ALA A 85 -7.07 -13.76 -6.80
N ALA A 86 -6.45 -12.83 -6.07
CA ALA A 86 -4.99 -12.76 -5.92
C ALA A 86 -4.43 -14.02 -5.25
N VAL A 87 -5.06 -14.51 -4.17
CA VAL A 87 -4.66 -15.79 -3.54
C VAL A 87 -4.72 -16.93 -4.54
N TYR A 88 -5.78 -17.00 -5.33
CA TYR A 88 -5.94 -18.07 -6.33
C TYR A 88 -4.87 -17.98 -7.42
N ILE A 89 -4.58 -16.79 -7.95
CA ILE A 89 -3.54 -16.58 -8.97
C ILE A 89 -2.19 -17.03 -8.43
N VAL A 90 -1.78 -16.49 -7.27
CA VAL A 90 -0.47 -16.82 -6.71
C VAL A 90 -0.45 -18.30 -6.31
N GLY A 91 -1.53 -18.86 -5.74
CA GLY A 91 -1.62 -20.27 -5.39
C GLY A 91 -1.53 -21.21 -6.59
N ALA A 92 -2.14 -20.85 -7.73
CA ALA A 92 -2.04 -21.60 -8.97
C ALA A 92 -0.59 -21.62 -9.48
N PHE A 93 0.08 -20.45 -9.52
CA PHE A 93 1.48 -20.39 -9.93
C PHE A 93 2.38 -21.22 -9.02
N GLN A 94 2.14 -21.19 -7.71
CA GLN A 94 2.90 -22.01 -6.78
C GLN A 94 2.70 -23.51 -7.03
N ARG A 95 1.47 -23.96 -7.22
CA ARG A 95 1.19 -25.39 -7.49
C ARG A 95 1.76 -25.90 -8.81
N PHE A 96 1.74 -25.07 -9.87
CA PHE A 96 2.18 -25.50 -11.20
C PHE A 96 3.68 -25.38 -11.42
N TYR A 97 4.35 -24.44 -10.75
CA TYR A 97 5.74 -24.09 -11.07
C TYR A 97 6.72 -24.26 -9.92
N TYR A 98 6.28 -24.58 -8.71
CA TYR A 98 7.17 -24.88 -7.59
C TYR A 98 7.24 -26.38 -7.39
N PRO A 99 8.38 -27.02 -7.68
CA PRO A 99 8.56 -28.39 -7.29
C PRO A 99 8.55 -28.51 -5.75
N PRO A 100 8.02 -29.61 -5.18
CA PRO A 100 8.18 -29.89 -3.75
C PRO A 100 9.67 -29.86 -3.40
N MET A 101 10.03 -29.21 -2.28
CA MET A 101 11.42 -28.88 -1.91
C MET A 101 12.43 -29.95 -2.34
N HIS A 102 13.18 -29.66 -3.40
CA HIS A 102 14.36 -30.43 -3.80
C HIS A 102 15.53 -29.97 -2.95
N ASP A 103 15.48 -30.33 -1.67
CA ASP A 103 16.64 -30.37 -0.79
C ASP A 103 16.95 -31.85 -0.47
N GLN A 104 16.79 -32.70 -1.49
CA GLN A 104 17.13 -34.11 -1.40
C GLN A 104 18.66 -34.19 -1.32
N LEU A 105 19.19 -34.75 -0.23
CA LEU A 105 20.62 -35.04 -0.06
C LEU A 105 21.18 -35.68 -1.36
N GLY A 106 21.85 -34.89 -2.20
CA GLY A 106 22.37 -35.36 -3.49
C GLY A 106 22.31 -34.34 -4.63
N ASP A 107 21.47 -33.31 -4.55
CA ASP A 107 21.39 -32.32 -5.63
C ASP A 107 22.64 -31.43 -5.67
N PRO A 108 23.24 -31.22 -6.85
CA PRO A 108 24.44 -30.41 -6.96
C PRO A 108 24.12 -28.92 -6.72
N PRO A 109 25.06 -28.13 -6.15
CA PRO A 109 24.81 -26.73 -5.79
C PRO A 109 24.31 -25.84 -6.95
N TRP A 110 24.74 -26.13 -8.18
CA TRP A 110 24.31 -25.40 -9.37
C TRP A 110 22.83 -25.66 -9.73
N TYR A 111 22.30 -26.83 -9.39
CA TYR A 111 20.90 -27.19 -9.62
C TYR A 111 20.00 -26.49 -8.61
N ILE A 112 20.40 -26.52 -7.33
CA ILE A 112 19.69 -25.82 -6.24
C ILE A 112 19.56 -24.31 -6.55
N GLU A 113 20.64 -23.69 -7.01
CA GLU A 113 20.62 -22.27 -7.41
C GLU A 113 19.75 -22.01 -8.65
N ALA A 114 19.71 -22.92 -9.62
CA ALA A 114 18.84 -22.79 -10.79
C ALA A 114 17.35 -22.90 -10.41
N VAL A 115 17.01 -23.83 -9.52
CA VAL A 115 15.65 -23.98 -8.97
C VAL A 115 15.25 -22.74 -8.20
N ARG A 116 16.13 -22.22 -7.32
CA ARG A 116 15.90 -20.97 -6.58
C ARG A 116 15.62 -19.77 -7.50
N LYS A 117 16.40 -19.60 -8.57
CA LYS A 117 16.18 -18.52 -9.55
C LYS A 117 14.86 -18.67 -10.30
N SER A 118 14.50 -19.90 -10.66
CA SER A 118 13.21 -20.20 -11.30
C SER A 118 12.04 -19.87 -10.37
N MET A 119 12.13 -20.27 -9.10
CA MET A 119 11.18 -19.91 -8.06
C MET A 119 11.04 -18.38 -7.97
N LEU A 120 12.12 -17.64 -7.73
CA LEU A 120 12.08 -16.17 -7.67
C LEU A 120 11.43 -15.51 -8.91
N ALA A 121 11.67 -16.04 -10.10
CA ALA A 121 11.04 -15.55 -11.32
C ALA A 121 9.53 -15.84 -11.36
N ASN A 122 9.11 -17.04 -10.99
CA ASN A 122 7.70 -17.42 -10.94
C ASN A 122 6.93 -16.63 -9.87
N ASP A 123 7.58 -16.37 -8.73
CA ASP A 123 7.11 -15.45 -7.68
C ASP A 123 6.85 -14.07 -8.23
N ALA A 124 7.87 -13.49 -8.88
CA ALA A 124 7.77 -12.16 -9.46
C ALA A 124 6.59 -12.09 -10.44
N ILE A 125 6.41 -13.11 -11.29
CA ILE A 125 5.31 -13.17 -12.25
C ILE A 125 3.96 -13.27 -11.52
N ALA A 126 3.83 -14.19 -10.56
CA ALA A 126 2.58 -14.43 -9.85
C ALA A 126 2.12 -13.18 -9.08
N PHE A 127 3.02 -12.56 -8.33
CA PHE A 127 2.74 -11.33 -7.60
C PHE A 127 2.54 -10.13 -8.54
N SER A 128 3.24 -10.07 -9.68
CA SER A 128 2.98 -9.06 -10.71
C SER A 128 1.56 -9.17 -11.26
N LEU A 129 1.11 -10.38 -11.59
CA LEU A 129 -0.24 -10.61 -12.10
C LEU A 129 -1.29 -10.25 -11.04
N ALA A 130 -1.07 -10.69 -9.79
CA ALA A 130 -1.97 -10.39 -8.69
C ALA A 130 -2.04 -8.87 -8.40
N GLY A 131 -0.88 -8.20 -8.32
CA GLY A 131 -0.81 -6.77 -8.05
C GLY A 131 -1.39 -5.95 -9.19
N GLY A 132 -1.08 -6.31 -10.44
CA GLY A 132 -1.62 -5.69 -11.64
C GLY A 132 -3.15 -5.84 -11.73
N LEU A 133 -3.69 -7.00 -11.38
CA LEU A 133 -5.14 -7.20 -11.28
C LEU A 133 -5.76 -6.31 -10.20
N VAL A 134 -5.23 -6.36 -8.97
CA VAL A 134 -5.76 -5.61 -7.82
C VAL A 134 -5.78 -4.13 -8.11
N VAL A 135 -4.61 -3.55 -8.41
CA VAL A 135 -4.47 -2.11 -8.58
C VAL A 135 -5.06 -1.65 -9.91
N GLY A 136 -5.02 -2.49 -10.95
CA GLY A 136 -5.67 -2.23 -12.24
C GLY A 136 -7.18 -2.08 -12.11
N VAL A 137 -7.86 -3.02 -11.44
CA VAL A 137 -9.31 -2.94 -11.22
C VAL A 137 -9.68 -1.75 -10.33
N ILE A 138 -8.89 -1.47 -9.29
CA ILE A 138 -9.09 -0.29 -8.44
C ILE A 138 -8.93 1.00 -9.25
N GLY A 139 -7.92 1.08 -10.11
CA GLY A 139 -7.69 2.21 -11.02
C GLY A 139 -8.81 2.38 -12.03
N LEU A 140 -9.31 1.28 -12.60
CA LEU A 140 -10.47 1.27 -13.49
C LEU A 140 -11.70 1.85 -12.80
N LEU A 141 -12.06 1.35 -11.61
CA LEU A 141 -13.23 1.80 -10.87
C LEU A 141 -13.10 3.28 -10.45
N SER A 142 -11.91 3.67 -10.01
CA SER A 142 -11.61 5.06 -9.64
C SER A 142 -11.72 6.00 -10.85
N GLY A 143 -11.28 5.57 -12.03
CA GLY A 143 -11.41 6.34 -13.27
C GLY A 143 -12.83 6.37 -13.83
N LEU A 144 -13.56 5.25 -13.75
CA LEU A 144 -14.94 5.11 -14.21
C LEU A 144 -15.89 6.06 -13.49
N ALA A 145 -15.60 6.37 -12.22
CA ALA A 145 -16.33 7.37 -11.45
C ALA A 145 -16.29 8.78 -12.06
N ARG A 146 -15.39 9.05 -13.03
CA ARG A 146 -15.23 10.34 -13.69
C ARG A 146 -15.57 10.27 -15.18
N SER A 147 -14.92 9.37 -15.93
CA SER A 147 -15.20 9.18 -17.36
C SER A 147 -14.60 7.88 -17.91
N PRO A 148 -15.11 7.33 -19.02
CA PRO A 148 -14.55 6.14 -19.65
C PRO A 148 -13.07 6.28 -20.04
N GLY A 149 -12.66 7.46 -20.53
CA GLY A 149 -11.26 7.73 -20.85
C GLY A 149 -10.35 7.72 -19.61
N LYS A 150 -10.84 8.23 -18.47
CA LYS A 150 -10.12 8.13 -17.20
C LYS A 150 -10.10 6.71 -16.65
N ALA A 151 -11.14 5.91 -16.90
CA ALA A 151 -11.18 4.50 -16.57
C ALA A 151 -10.07 3.72 -17.30
N ALA A 152 -9.87 3.98 -18.60
CA ALA A 152 -8.79 3.34 -19.37
C ALA A 152 -7.40 3.74 -18.87
N ILE A 153 -7.17 5.03 -18.58
CA ILE A 153 -5.90 5.51 -18.02
C ILE A 153 -5.66 4.90 -16.64
N GLY A 154 -6.69 4.90 -15.78
CA GLY A 154 -6.62 4.33 -14.44
C GLY A 154 -6.34 2.83 -14.45
N LEU A 155 -6.97 2.09 -15.36
CA LEU A 155 -6.71 0.66 -15.57
C LEU A 155 -5.27 0.43 -16.00
N LEU A 156 -4.79 1.10 -17.06
CA LEU A 156 -3.44 0.91 -17.58
C LEU A 156 -2.37 1.27 -16.54
N ALA A 157 -2.51 2.44 -15.90
CA ALA A 157 -1.60 2.87 -14.86
C ALA A 157 -1.63 1.92 -13.66
N GLY A 158 -2.83 1.43 -13.29
CA GLY A 158 -2.99 0.49 -12.20
C GLY A 158 -2.40 -0.88 -12.48
N VAL A 159 -2.55 -1.40 -13.70
CA VAL A 159 -1.91 -2.65 -14.12
C VAL A 159 -0.40 -2.50 -14.07
N CYS A 160 0.18 -1.43 -14.64
CA CYS A 160 1.63 -1.23 -14.65
C CYS A 160 2.21 -1.04 -13.23
N LEU A 161 1.61 -0.17 -12.42
CA LEU A 161 2.09 0.10 -11.07
C LEU A 161 1.85 -1.08 -10.14
N GLY A 162 0.69 -1.75 -10.25
CA GLY A 162 0.39 -2.96 -9.49
C GLY A 162 1.31 -4.11 -9.86
N ALA A 163 1.59 -4.32 -11.15
CA ALA A 163 2.51 -5.34 -11.60
C ALA A 163 3.93 -5.07 -11.13
N GLY A 164 4.42 -3.82 -11.24
CA GLY A 164 5.72 -3.45 -10.70
C GLY A 164 5.81 -3.63 -9.18
N ALA A 165 4.83 -3.14 -8.43
CA ALA A 165 4.78 -3.26 -6.98
C ALA A 165 4.72 -4.72 -6.51
N GLY A 166 3.88 -5.54 -7.15
CA GLY A 166 3.80 -6.98 -6.87
C GLY A 166 5.08 -7.72 -7.26
N GLY A 167 5.58 -7.50 -8.48
CA GLY A 167 6.79 -8.13 -9.00
C GLY A 167 8.07 -7.79 -8.25
N VAL A 168 8.12 -6.63 -7.59
CA VAL A 168 9.21 -6.28 -6.67
C VAL A 168 8.95 -6.80 -5.26
N GLY A 169 7.72 -6.66 -4.76
CA GLY A 169 7.34 -7.03 -3.40
C GLY A 169 7.46 -8.53 -3.12
N GLY A 170 7.05 -9.39 -4.06
CA GLY A 170 7.11 -10.84 -3.92
C GLY A 170 8.55 -11.36 -3.73
N PRO A 171 9.48 -11.11 -4.67
CA PRO A 171 10.88 -11.51 -4.55
C PRO A 171 11.60 -10.94 -3.33
N ILE A 172 11.33 -9.69 -2.95
CA ILE A 172 11.90 -9.13 -1.71
C ILE A 172 11.38 -9.88 -0.49
N GLY A 173 10.08 -10.18 -0.44
CA GLY A 173 9.48 -11.00 0.62
C GLY A 173 10.14 -12.38 0.71
N TYR A 174 10.38 -13.04 -0.42
CA TYR A 174 11.10 -14.32 -0.47
C TYR A 174 12.54 -14.18 0.06
N TYR A 175 13.27 -13.14 -0.36
CA TYR A 175 14.65 -12.93 0.09
C TYR A 175 14.73 -12.66 1.61
N ILE A 176 13.81 -11.86 2.14
CA ILE A 176 13.69 -11.63 3.58
C ILE A 176 13.37 -12.94 4.28
N GLN A 177 12.48 -13.76 3.73
CA GLN A 177 12.16 -15.06 4.29
C GLN A 177 13.40 -15.96 4.37
N ASP A 178 14.16 -16.11 3.27
CA ASP A 178 15.40 -16.90 3.23
C ASP A 178 16.42 -16.42 4.29
N MET A 179 16.57 -15.09 4.45
CA MET A 179 17.43 -14.48 5.48
C MET A 179 16.97 -14.72 6.91
N LEU A 180 15.66 -14.85 7.14
CA LEU A 180 15.07 -14.96 8.48
C LEU A 180 14.85 -16.41 8.92
N GLN A 181 14.83 -17.37 7.99
CA GLN A 181 14.66 -18.80 8.31
C GLN A 181 15.64 -19.30 9.37
N GLN A 182 16.91 -18.87 9.30
CA GLN A 182 17.96 -19.34 10.21
C GLN A 182 18.07 -18.54 11.50
N LYS A 183 17.27 -17.48 11.69
CA LYS A 183 17.34 -16.62 12.87
C LYS A 183 16.33 -17.06 13.92
N ASP A 184 16.77 -17.14 15.17
CA ASP A 184 15.88 -17.34 16.31
C ASP A 184 15.20 -16.00 16.64
N MET A 185 13.98 -15.83 16.14
CA MET A 185 13.23 -14.58 16.21
C MET A 185 11.73 -14.88 16.27
N ASP A 186 10.98 -14.03 16.96
CA ASP A 186 9.54 -14.21 17.12
C ASP A 186 8.81 -14.33 15.78
N THR A 187 7.91 -15.30 15.71
CA THR A 187 7.04 -15.66 14.60
C THR A 187 6.32 -14.45 14.00
N ALA A 188 5.74 -13.59 14.84
CA ALA A 188 5.00 -12.43 14.37
C ALA A 188 5.94 -11.40 13.77
N LEU A 189 7.14 -11.23 14.36
CA LEU A 189 8.14 -10.29 13.86
C LEU A 189 8.67 -10.72 12.49
N LYS A 190 8.97 -12.00 12.30
CA LYS A 190 9.40 -12.53 11.01
C LYS A 190 8.34 -12.40 9.93
N THR A 191 7.09 -12.75 10.27
CA THR A 191 5.94 -12.60 9.37
C THR A 191 5.74 -11.13 8.98
N SER A 192 5.88 -10.21 9.94
CA SER A 192 5.77 -8.77 9.66
C SER A 192 6.87 -8.29 8.70
N ALA A 193 8.10 -8.74 8.86
CA ALA A 193 9.22 -8.35 8.00
C ALA A 193 9.04 -8.86 6.56
N ILE A 194 8.58 -10.10 6.38
CA ILE A 194 8.33 -10.70 5.06
C ILE A 194 7.25 -9.92 4.30
N TRP A 195 6.15 -9.60 4.98
CA TRP A 195 4.98 -8.98 4.34
C TRP A 195 5.04 -7.46 4.27
N ALA A 196 5.86 -6.79 5.08
CA ALA A 196 5.94 -5.32 5.11
C ALA A 196 6.14 -4.71 3.72
N THR A 197 7.08 -5.24 2.94
CA THR A 197 7.40 -4.72 1.61
C THR A 197 6.21 -4.82 0.64
N PRO A 198 5.59 -6.01 0.42
CA PRO A 198 4.38 -6.12 -0.39
C PRO A 198 3.25 -5.15 -0.01
N PHE A 199 3.00 -4.97 1.30
CA PHE A 199 1.93 -4.11 1.80
C PHE A 199 2.20 -2.63 1.52
N LEU A 200 3.43 -2.17 1.78
CA LEU A 200 3.82 -0.78 1.54
C LEU A 200 3.82 -0.45 0.05
N LEU A 201 4.34 -1.34 -0.80
CA LEU A 201 4.40 -1.13 -2.25
C LEU A 201 3.02 -1.09 -2.90
N ILE A 202 2.08 -1.94 -2.47
CA ILE A 202 0.71 -1.89 -3.00
C ILE A 202 -0.10 -0.73 -2.43
N GLY A 203 0.08 -0.39 -1.16
CA GLY A 203 -0.49 0.85 -0.61
C GLY A 203 -0.02 2.07 -1.42
N LEU A 204 1.28 2.14 -1.72
CA LEU A 204 1.87 3.17 -2.56
C LEU A 204 1.29 3.16 -3.98
N ALA A 205 1.20 2.00 -4.62
CA ALA A 205 0.64 1.86 -5.96
C ALA A 205 -0.84 2.28 -6.02
N GLY A 206 -1.64 1.87 -5.05
CA GLY A 206 -3.04 2.29 -4.91
C GLY A 206 -3.17 3.81 -4.71
N GLY A 207 -2.31 4.41 -3.87
CA GLY A 207 -2.23 5.85 -3.69
C GLY A 207 -1.84 6.61 -4.96
N ALA A 208 -0.82 6.15 -5.67
CA ALA A 208 -0.36 6.75 -6.93
C ALA A 208 -1.43 6.68 -8.04
N VAL A 209 -2.11 5.54 -8.17
CA VAL A 209 -3.19 5.37 -9.14
C VAL A 209 -4.38 6.24 -8.80
N THR A 210 -4.72 6.35 -7.51
CA THR A 210 -5.75 7.26 -7.03
C THR A 210 -5.39 8.72 -7.31
N ALA A 211 -4.13 9.10 -7.12
CA ALA A 211 -3.65 10.44 -7.46
C ALA A 211 -3.86 10.75 -8.94
N MET A 212 -3.47 9.84 -9.83
CA MET A 212 -3.60 10.01 -11.28
C MET A 212 -5.06 9.98 -11.76
N ALA A 213 -5.91 9.16 -11.15
CA ALA A 213 -7.30 8.98 -11.54
C ALA A 213 -8.22 10.08 -10.99
N LEU A 214 -7.99 10.55 -9.75
CA LEU A 214 -8.93 11.42 -9.04
C LEU A 214 -8.49 12.86 -8.85
N LEU A 215 -7.19 13.21 -8.91
CA LEU A 215 -6.72 14.50 -8.39
C LEU A 215 -5.70 15.21 -9.31
N ARG A 216 -6.07 16.39 -9.81
CA ARG A 216 -5.07 17.40 -10.26
C ARG A 216 -4.53 18.10 -9.01
N GLY A 217 -3.29 17.81 -8.62
CA GLY A 217 -2.56 18.59 -7.61
C GLY A 217 -2.47 18.02 -6.18
N ALA A 218 -3.09 16.89 -5.87
CA ALA A 218 -3.02 16.26 -4.54
C ALA A 218 -2.29 14.90 -4.56
N VAL A 219 -1.14 14.88 -5.25
CA VAL A 219 -0.28 13.68 -5.37
C VAL A 219 0.33 13.30 -4.02
N VAL A 220 0.89 14.28 -3.31
CA VAL A 220 1.56 14.05 -2.01
C VAL A 220 0.61 13.46 -0.96
N PRO A 221 -0.61 14.00 -0.74
CA PRO A 221 -1.58 13.39 0.16
C PRO A 221 -1.98 11.98 -0.28
N ALA A 222 -2.26 11.75 -1.56
CA ALA A 222 -2.70 10.43 -2.02
C ALA A 222 -1.63 9.35 -1.82
N ILE A 223 -0.36 9.68 -2.06
CA ILE A 223 0.79 8.81 -1.78
C ILE A 223 0.94 8.57 -0.28
N SER A 224 0.87 9.62 0.55
CA SER A 224 1.01 9.47 2.00
C SER A 224 -0.12 8.64 2.60
N TRP A 225 -1.35 8.81 2.12
CA TRP A 225 -2.51 7.99 2.48
C TRP A 225 -2.32 6.54 2.03
N GLY A 226 -1.77 6.32 0.83
CA GLY A 226 -1.42 4.99 0.33
C GLY A 226 -0.44 4.25 1.23
N LEU A 227 0.67 4.91 1.60
CA LEU A 227 1.67 4.33 2.52
C LEU A 227 1.08 4.09 3.92
N GLY A 228 0.35 5.07 4.47
CA GLY A 228 -0.28 4.95 5.77
C GLY A 228 -1.31 3.81 5.84
N LEU A 229 -2.12 3.64 4.78
CA LEU A 229 -3.07 2.53 4.68
C LEU A 229 -2.37 1.19 4.46
N GLY A 230 -1.27 1.16 3.70
CA GLY A 230 -0.41 -0.04 3.58
C GLY A 230 0.12 -0.50 4.94
N ALA A 231 0.68 0.41 5.73
CA ALA A 231 1.17 0.12 7.07
C ALA A 231 0.04 -0.29 8.03
N ALA A 232 -1.11 0.40 7.98
CA ALA A 232 -2.26 0.06 8.82
C ALA A 232 -2.83 -1.33 8.49
N MET A 233 -2.91 -1.69 7.20
CA MET A 233 -3.38 -3.01 6.78
C MET A 233 -2.38 -4.12 7.11
N MET A 234 -1.07 -3.83 7.13
CA MET A 234 -0.07 -4.76 7.63
C MET A 234 -0.28 -5.05 9.13
N LEU A 235 -0.50 -4.01 9.94
CA LEU A 235 -0.80 -4.18 11.38
C LEU A 235 -2.10 -4.96 11.59
N ALA A 236 -3.14 -4.63 10.82
CA ALA A 236 -4.40 -5.36 10.86
C ALA A 236 -4.21 -6.84 10.47
N TYR A 237 -3.40 -7.12 9.45
CA TYR A 237 -3.04 -8.48 9.07
C TYR A 237 -2.34 -9.21 10.21
N ILE A 238 -1.33 -8.63 10.85
CA ILE A 238 -0.61 -9.26 11.97
C ILE A 238 -1.56 -9.57 13.13
N LEU A 239 -2.44 -8.63 13.49
CA LEU A 239 -3.42 -8.81 14.56
C LEU A 239 -4.41 -9.94 14.23
N VAL A 240 -4.98 -9.94 13.02
CA VAL A 240 -5.94 -10.96 12.59
C VAL A 240 -5.25 -12.31 12.46
N ALA A 241 -4.03 -12.35 11.91
CA ALA A 241 -3.25 -13.56 11.75
C ALA A 241 -2.88 -14.19 13.10
N THR A 242 -2.44 -13.38 14.08
CA THR A 242 -2.09 -13.87 15.43
C THR A 242 -3.31 -14.29 16.25
N MET A 243 -4.46 -13.62 16.09
CA MET A 243 -5.67 -13.93 16.86
C MET A 243 -6.46 -15.12 16.33
N LEU A 244 -6.55 -15.27 15.00
CA LEU A 244 -7.42 -16.28 14.37
C LEU A 244 -6.68 -17.57 14.02
N PHE A 245 -5.36 -17.49 13.78
CA PHE A 245 -4.57 -18.64 13.41
C PHE A 245 -3.47 -18.84 14.46
N PRO A 246 -3.46 -19.97 15.19
CA PRO A 246 -2.36 -20.27 16.08
C PRO A 246 -1.11 -20.42 15.20
N MET A 247 -0.26 -19.39 15.16
CA MET A 247 0.97 -19.38 14.37
C MET A 247 2.01 -20.28 15.06
N SER A 248 1.79 -21.60 14.99
CA SER A 248 2.68 -22.62 15.53
C SER A 248 3.93 -22.81 14.66
N ARG A 249 3.88 -22.36 13.39
CA ARG A 249 5.02 -22.25 12.50
C ARG A 249 4.92 -20.95 11.69
N PRO A 250 5.79 -19.97 11.92
CA PRO A 250 5.93 -18.83 11.03
C PRO A 250 6.56 -19.23 9.69
N GLU A 251 6.41 -18.33 8.71
CA GLU A 251 7.34 -18.09 7.60
C GLU A 251 7.24 -18.93 6.33
N TYR A 252 6.12 -18.83 5.61
CA TYR A 252 6.25 -18.94 4.16
C TYR A 252 5.36 -17.96 3.37
N VAL A 253 5.96 -17.27 2.40
CA VAL A 253 5.26 -16.82 1.18
C VAL A 253 4.67 -18.04 0.43
N TYR A 254 5.20 -19.22 0.74
CA TYR A 254 4.97 -20.57 0.21
C TYR A 254 4.32 -21.54 1.21
N PRO A 255 3.00 -21.56 1.37
CA PRO A 255 2.40 -22.54 2.25
C PRO A 255 2.55 -23.96 1.69
N GLY A 256 3.23 -24.81 2.45
CA GLY A 256 3.34 -26.25 2.17
C GLY A 256 2.10 -27.04 2.60
N GLU A 257 1.26 -26.50 3.49
CA GLU A 257 0.12 -27.20 4.10
C GLU A 257 -1.21 -26.41 4.01
N GLU A 258 -2.34 -27.11 3.99
CA GLU A 258 -3.70 -26.53 3.94
C GLU A 258 -4.01 -25.61 5.14
N SER A 259 -3.32 -25.82 6.27
CA SER A 259 -3.43 -25.04 7.51
C SER A 259 -3.03 -23.56 7.35
N GLU A 260 -2.26 -23.23 6.32
CA GLU A 260 -1.73 -21.87 6.09
C GLU A 260 -2.53 -21.05 5.07
N PHE A 261 -3.57 -21.65 4.45
CA PHE A 261 -4.44 -20.97 3.50
C PHE A 261 -5.14 -19.75 4.12
N GLY A 262 -5.56 -19.86 5.38
CA GLY A 262 -6.24 -18.78 6.10
C GLY A 262 -5.37 -17.53 6.27
N ILE A 263 -4.12 -17.72 6.70
CA ILE A 263 -3.15 -16.63 6.89
C ILE A 263 -2.89 -15.92 5.56
N ARG A 264 -2.64 -16.68 4.50
CA ARG A 264 -2.41 -16.13 3.16
C ARG A 264 -3.63 -15.39 2.64
N LEU A 265 -4.82 -15.94 2.81
CA LEU A 265 -6.06 -15.28 2.43
C LEU A 265 -6.22 -13.94 3.15
N THR A 266 -6.00 -13.91 4.46
CA THR A 266 -6.02 -12.66 5.23
C THR A 266 -5.00 -11.66 4.70
N ALA A 267 -3.78 -12.09 4.40
CA ALA A 267 -2.73 -11.22 3.85
C ALA A 267 -3.19 -10.55 2.55
N PHE A 268 -3.66 -11.33 1.57
CA PHE A 268 -4.08 -10.81 0.25
C PHE A 268 -5.37 -9.97 0.30
N VAL A 269 -6.29 -10.26 1.24
CA VAL A 269 -7.46 -9.41 1.47
C VAL A 269 -7.03 -8.06 2.04
N CYS A 270 -6.19 -8.05 3.09
CA CYS A 270 -5.66 -6.82 3.66
C CYS A 270 -4.81 -6.03 2.64
N TRP A 271 -4.06 -6.74 1.79
CA TRP A 271 -3.27 -6.18 0.69
C TRP A 271 -4.15 -5.46 -0.33
N SER A 272 -5.25 -6.09 -0.74
CA SER A 272 -6.20 -5.50 -1.68
C SER A 272 -6.96 -4.32 -1.08
N LEU A 273 -7.32 -4.42 0.21
CA LEU A 273 -7.91 -3.32 0.96
C LEU A 273 -6.96 -2.12 1.08
N ALA A 274 -5.65 -2.35 1.23
CA ALA A 274 -4.66 -1.26 1.27
C ALA A 274 -4.71 -0.40 0.00
N ALA A 275 -4.86 -1.03 -1.16
CA ALA A 275 -5.01 -0.32 -2.42
C ALA A 275 -6.40 0.33 -2.59
N GLY A 276 -7.47 -0.35 -2.18
CA GLY A 276 -8.84 0.08 -2.44
C GLY A 276 -9.43 1.10 -1.46
N LEU A 277 -8.91 1.15 -0.23
CA LEU A 277 -9.36 2.10 0.79
C LEU A 277 -8.94 3.54 0.48
N VAL A 278 -7.81 3.76 -0.21
CA VAL A 278 -7.37 5.11 -0.59
C VAL A 278 -8.41 5.83 -1.46
N PRO A 279 -8.85 5.27 -2.61
CA PRO A 279 -9.88 5.91 -3.43
C PRO A 279 -11.24 5.95 -2.72
N ALA A 280 -11.57 4.99 -1.86
CA ALA A 280 -12.81 5.00 -1.09
C ALA A 280 -12.86 6.16 -0.09
N VAL A 281 -11.79 6.37 0.69
CA VAL A 281 -11.69 7.50 1.63
C VAL A 281 -11.70 8.83 0.87
N MET A 282 -10.99 8.91 -0.25
CA MET A 282 -10.96 10.13 -1.07
C MET A 282 -12.34 10.44 -1.68
N ALA A 283 -13.07 9.44 -2.16
CA ALA A 283 -14.43 9.62 -2.66
C ALA A 283 -15.36 10.20 -1.58
N LEU A 284 -15.23 9.75 -0.32
CA LEU A 284 -16.01 10.26 0.80
C LEU A 284 -15.60 11.67 1.23
N ARG A 285 -14.30 12.02 1.17
CA ARG A 285 -13.79 13.34 1.58
C ARG A 285 -14.15 14.48 0.64
N THR A 286 -14.45 14.21 -0.63
CA THR A 286 -14.89 15.26 -1.58
C THR A 286 -16.26 15.90 -1.25
N LYS A 287 -16.85 15.54 -0.10
CA LYS A 287 -18.12 16.09 0.41
C LYS A 287 -17.97 17.15 1.50
N SER A 288 -16.82 17.26 2.17
CA SER A 288 -16.57 18.23 3.26
C SER A 288 -15.86 19.46 2.75
#